data_AF-A0A0J6WW10-F1
#
_entry.id   AF-A0A0J6WW10-F1
#
_cell.length_a   1.000
_cell.length_b   1.000
_cell.length_c   1.000
_cell.angle_alpha   90.00
_cell.angle_beta   90.00
_cell.angle_gamma   90.00
#
_symmetry.space_group_name_H-M   'P 1'
#
loop_
_entity.id
_entity.type
_entity.pdbx_description
1 polymer ?
#
loop_
_entity_poly.entity_id
_entity_poly.type
_entity_poly.pdbx_seq_one_letter_code
_entity_poly.pdbx_strand_id
1 'polypeptide(L)'
;MIFANSTWKITFVAVLIGIGMAMAGCGSQASEKTAAPAAVGEKTPVRSEGTVDISFLYTAQNGIASNQFAVWIEDSEGKYIKTLYVTQFAGTGGYAKQQDAIPMWVAKSQVREGKTAEIDAAAGATPLPGDQKFVWDCTGKDGQPVPQGEYMYVVEGSLRWKNHVVYSGTIQVGSTPNASKATAQYEGGSTAERGMIGTVQAVYTPAAKNS
;
A
#
# COMPACT_ATOMS: atom_id res chain seq x y z
N MET A 1 21.67 -11.32 28.56
CA MET A 1 21.72 -11.71 27.15
C MET A 1 21.51 -10.47 26.31
N ILE A 2 22.45 -10.22 25.41
CA ILE A 2 22.73 -8.93 24.75
C ILE A 2 21.83 -8.80 23.51
N PHE A 3 21.19 -7.64 23.35
CA PHE A 3 20.41 -7.29 22.16
C PHE A 3 21.35 -6.99 20.99
N ALA A 4 21.13 -7.64 19.84
CA ALA A 4 21.82 -7.35 18.59
C ALA A 4 20.93 -6.45 17.72
N ASN A 5 21.24 -5.15 17.69
CA ASN A 5 20.71 -4.22 16.69
C ASN A 5 21.60 -4.28 15.44
N SER A 6 21.03 -4.70 14.31
CA SER A 6 21.72 -4.67 13.02
C SER A 6 21.39 -3.37 12.28
N THR A 7 22.35 -2.44 12.26
CA THR A 7 22.34 -1.22 11.45
C THR A 7 22.94 -1.51 10.07
N TRP A 8 22.14 -1.39 9.01
CA TRP A 8 22.61 -1.47 7.62
C TRP A 8 23.15 -0.09 7.21
N LYS A 9 24.47 0.01 6.98
CA LYS A 9 25.12 1.20 6.41
C LYS A 9 25.04 1.14 4.88
N ILE A 10 24.50 2.19 4.26
CA ILE A 10 24.52 2.43 2.81
C ILE A 10 25.82 3.16 2.49
N THR A 11 26.70 2.55 1.71
CA THR A 11 27.95 3.16 1.25
C THR A 11 27.71 3.88 -0.08
N PHE A 12 27.83 5.21 -0.07
CA PHE A 12 27.99 6.03 -1.29
C PHE A 12 29.43 5.90 -1.79
N VAL A 13 29.62 5.52 -3.06
CA VAL A 13 30.92 5.65 -3.74
C VAL A 13 30.85 6.87 -4.64
N ALA A 14 31.56 7.93 -4.22
CA ALA A 14 31.87 9.08 -5.05
C ALA A 14 33.11 8.75 -5.92
N VAL A 15 32.97 8.87 -7.24
CA VAL A 15 34.13 8.77 -8.15
C VAL A 15 34.68 10.18 -8.37
N LEU A 16 35.95 10.35 -7.97
CA LEU A 16 36.72 11.57 -8.11
C LEU A 16 37.35 11.70 -9.50
N ILE A 17 37.48 12.96 -9.88
CA ILE A 17 38.05 13.55 -11.09
C ILE A 17 39.55 13.24 -11.22
N GLY A 18 39.99 12.91 -12.44
CA GLY A 18 41.41 12.85 -12.82
C GLY A 18 41.66 13.66 -14.10
N ILE A 19 42.53 14.68 -14.00
CA ILE A 19 43.03 15.54 -15.08
C ILE A 19 44.30 14.91 -15.68
N GLY A 20 44.47 14.96 -17.01
CA GLY A 20 45.74 14.59 -17.65
C GLY A 20 45.87 14.89 -19.16
N MET A 21 46.58 15.99 -19.45
CA MET A 21 47.54 16.22 -20.56
C MET A 21 47.15 16.17 -22.05
N ALA A 22 47.54 17.23 -22.76
CA ALA A 22 47.37 17.49 -24.18
C ALA A 22 48.47 16.87 -25.07
N MET A 23 48.12 16.54 -26.32
CA MET A 23 48.99 16.54 -27.50
C MET A 23 48.17 16.88 -28.77
N ALA A 24 48.79 17.65 -29.66
CA ALA A 24 48.22 18.18 -30.90
C ALA A 24 48.03 17.11 -31.99
N GLY A 25 46.99 17.27 -32.81
CA GLY A 25 46.78 16.51 -34.04
C GLY A 25 45.80 17.23 -34.96
N CYS A 26 46.32 17.79 -36.05
CA CYS A 26 45.55 18.30 -37.18
C CYS A 26 45.14 17.12 -38.07
N GLY A 27 43.85 16.95 -38.36
CA GLY A 27 43.35 15.86 -39.18
C GLY A 27 41.89 16.07 -39.58
N SER A 28 41.64 16.03 -40.89
CA SER A 28 40.37 16.31 -41.58
C SER A 28 39.11 15.76 -40.94
N GLN A 29 38.06 16.57 -40.86
CA GLN A 29 36.71 16.13 -40.54
C GLN A 29 36.12 15.35 -41.72
N ALA A 30 36.01 14.04 -41.56
CA ALA A 30 35.01 13.25 -42.27
C ALA A 30 33.70 13.38 -41.50
N SER A 31 32.67 13.92 -42.15
CA SER A 31 31.31 14.04 -41.63
C SER A 31 30.67 12.65 -41.51
N GLU A 32 30.80 12.00 -40.35
CA GLU A 32 29.90 10.94 -39.96
C GLU A 32 28.57 11.57 -39.53
N LYS A 33 27.55 11.35 -40.35
CA LYS A 33 26.16 11.70 -40.08
C LYS A 33 25.70 10.91 -38.85
N THR A 34 25.88 11.49 -37.67
CA THR A 34 25.31 10.99 -36.42
C THR A 34 23.79 10.94 -36.57
N ALA A 35 23.24 9.74 -36.72
CA ALA A 35 21.81 9.54 -36.54
C ALA A 35 21.46 9.89 -35.09
N ALA A 36 20.53 10.82 -34.91
CA ALA A 36 19.99 11.17 -33.61
C ALA A 36 19.48 9.90 -32.89
N PRO A 37 19.72 9.73 -31.58
CA PRO A 37 19.13 8.63 -30.84
C PRO A 37 17.61 8.73 -30.95
N ALA A 38 16.99 7.64 -31.40
CA ALA A 38 15.55 7.51 -31.44
C ALA A 38 15.00 7.77 -30.03
N ALA A 39 14.10 8.75 -29.91
CA ALA A 39 13.39 9.01 -28.68
C ALA A 39 12.69 7.72 -28.24
N VAL A 40 13.11 7.17 -27.11
CA VAL A 40 12.36 6.13 -26.40
C VAL A 40 11.05 6.80 -25.98
N GLY A 41 9.97 6.48 -26.67
CA GLY A 41 8.64 6.96 -26.32
C GLY A 41 8.28 6.48 -24.92
N GLU A 42 8.31 7.40 -23.95
CA GLU A 42 7.77 7.21 -22.62
C GLU A 42 6.25 6.99 -22.78
N LYS A 43 5.81 5.73 -22.79
CA LYS A 43 4.39 5.40 -22.87
C LYS A 43 3.74 5.95 -21.61
N THR A 44 2.96 7.03 -21.75
CA THR A 44 2.14 7.55 -20.66
C THR A 44 1.29 6.41 -20.10
N PRO A 45 1.32 6.15 -18.79
CA PRO A 45 0.60 5.04 -18.21
C PRO A 45 -0.91 5.20 -18.44
N VAL A 46 -1.54 4.16 -18.98
CA VAL A 46 -2.99 4.11 -19.14
C VAL A 46 -3.62 4.13 -17.75
N ARG A 47 -4.52 5.08 -17.50
CA ARG A 47 -5.23 5.20 -16.23
C ARG A 47 -6.26 4.09 -16.09
N SER A 48 -6.51 3.66 -14.87
CA SER A 48 -7.53 2.65 -14.56
C SER A 48 -8.91 3.30 -14.42
N GLU A 49 -9.93 2.61 -14.92
CA GLU A 49 -11.34 2.95 -14.75
C GLU A 49 -12.07 1.69 -14.29
N GLY A 50 -12.64 1.71 -13.08
CA GLY A 50 -13.28 0.54 -12.48
C GLY A 50 -13.31 0.62 -10.96
N THR A 51 -13.66 -0.49 -10.31
CA THR A 51 -13.69 -0.59 -8.85
C THR A 51 -13.12 -1.90 -8.36
N VAL A 52 -12.48 -1.88 -7.19
CA VAL A 52 -12.08 -3.08 -6.45
C VAL A 52 -12.94 -3.21 -5.19
N ASP A 53 -13.67 -4.31 -5.10
CA ASP A 53 -14.46 -4.69 -3.94
C ASP A 53 -13.63 -5.58 -3.02
N ILE A 54 -13.28 -5.09 -1.83
CA ILE A 54 -12.62 -5.87 -0.77
C ILE A 54 -13.65 -6.31 0.25
N SER A 55 -13.71 -7.61 0.55
CA SER A 55 -14.74 -8.17 1.42
C SER A 55 -14.22 -9.25 2.36
N PHE A 56 -14.86 -9.35 3.53
CA PHE A 56 -14.60 -10.36 4.54
C PHE A 56 -15.75 -10.43 5.55
N LEU A 57 -15.88 -11.57 6.23
CA LEU A 57 -16.74 -11.70 7.40
C LEU A 57 -16.06 -11.05 8.61
N TYR A 58 -16.73 -10.09 9.25
CA TYR A 58 -16.30 -9.52 10.53
C TYR A 58 -17.05 -10.17 11.70
N THR A 59 -16.30 -10.65 12.70
CA THR A 59 -16.84 -11.15 13.95
C THR A 59 -16.27 -10.33 15.10
N ALA A 60 -17.12 -9.61 15.81
CA ALA A 60 -16.68 -8.89 17.01
C ALA A 60 -16.20 -9.88 18.08
N GLN A 61 -15.06 -9.57 18.69
CA GLN A 61 -14.48 -10.33 19.77
C GLN A 61 -14.67 -9.63 21.10
N ASN A 62 -14.94 -10.40 22.15
CA ASN A 62 -14.92 -9.89 23.51
C ASN A 62 -13.47 -9.59 23.93
N GLY A 63 -13.21 -8.44 24.55
CA GLY A 63 -11.88 -8.12 25.05
C GLY A 63 -11.58 -6.62 25.02
N ILE A 64 -10.55 -6.24 25.77
CA ILE A 64 -9.96 -4.91 25.72
C ILE A 64 -9.01 -4.85 24.53
N ALA A 65 -8.88 -3.68 23.91
CA ALA A 65 -7.88 -3.45 22.86
C ALA A 65 -8.07 -4.35 21.61
N SER A 66 -9.30 -4.80 21.36
CA SER A 66 -9.70 -5.61 20.21
C SER A 66 -10.59 -4.81 19.25
N ASN A 67 -11.01 -5.44 18.14
CA ASN A 67 -12.05 -4.92 17.23
C ASN A 67 -11.68 -3.66 16.44
N GLN A 68 -10.41 -3.25 16.48
CA GLN A 68 -9.90 -2.18 15.64
C GLN A 68 -9.36 -2.79 14.35
N PHE A 69 -9.67 -2.20 13.22
CA PHE A 69 -9.10 -2.62 11.94
C PHE A 69 -9.01 -1.46 10.95
N ALA A 70 -8.17 -1.65 9.94
CA ALA A 70 -8.04 -0.77 8.79
C ALA A 70 -8.00 -1.57 7.50
N VAL A 71 -8.44 -0.94 6.42
CA VAL A 71 -8.41 -1.43 5.05
C VAL A 71 -7.73 -0.37 4.19
N TRP A 72 -6.66 -0.73 3.50
CA TRP A 72 -5.93 0.21 2.64
C TRP A 72 -5.36 -0.47 1.40
N ILE A 73 -4.90 0.37 0.48
CA ILE A 73 -4.26 -0.01 -0.77
C ILE A 73 -2.80 0.41 -0.76
N GLU A 74 -1.94 -0.46 -1.28
CA GLU A 74 -0.55 -0.17 -1.61
C GLU A 74 -0.29 -0.43 -3.10
N ASP A 75 0.76 0.17 -3.66
CA ASP A 75 1.26 -0.24 -4.98
C ASP A 75 2.00 -1.60 -4.90
N SER A 76 2.48 -2.09 -6.04
CA SER A 76 3.23 -3.35 -6.13
C SER A 76 4.55 -3.35 -5.34
N GLU A 77 5.05 -2.18 -4.93
CA GLU A 77 6.27 -2.02 -4.13
C GLU A 77 5.95 -1.90 -2.62
N GLY A 78 4.68 -1.96 -2.24
CA GLY A 78 4.23 -1.83 -0.86
C GLY A 78 4.20 -0.39 -0.36
N LYS A 79 4.16 0.60 -1.26
CA LYS A 79 3.98 2.00 -0.90
C LYS A 79 2.50 2.31 -0.72
N TYR A 80 2.17 2.96 0.39
CA TYR A 80 0.80 3.38 0.70
C TYR A 80 0.20 4.29 -0.39
N ILE A 81 -1.00 3.95 -0.84
CA ILE A 81 -1.79 4.72 -1.81
C ILE A 81 -2.94 5.46 -1.11
N LYS A 82 -3.80 4.72 -0.41
CA LYS A 82 -5.07 5.23 0.15
C LYS A 82 -5.65 4.28 1.19
N THR A 83 -6.22 4.81 2.27
CA THR A 83 -7.07 4.12 3.24
C THR A 83 -8.50 4.13 2.72
N LEU A 84 -9.12 2.96 2.69
CA LEU A 84 -10.54 2.82 2.35
C LEU A 84 -11.42 2.90 3.58
N TYR A 85 -10.91 2.38 4.69
CA TYR A 85 -11.60 2.40 5.96
C TYR A 85 -10.63 2.27 7.12
N VAL A 86 -10.92 2.96 8.21
CA VAL A 86 -10.27 2.71 9.50
C VAL A 86 -11.29 2.89 10.63
N THR A 87 -11.26 1.99 11.61
CA THR A 87 -12.09 2.15 12.81
C THR A 87 -11.82 3.48 13.50
N GLN A 88 -12.89 4.17 13.91
CA GLN A 88 -12.86 5.56 14.37
C GLN A 88 -11.86 5.79 15.48
N PHE A 89 -11.75 4.88 16.46
CA PHE A 89 -10.79 5.01 17.55
C PHE A 89 -9.36 5.17 17.01
N ALA A 90 -8.92 4.31 16.08
CA ALA A 90 -7.60 4.47 15.46
C ALA A 90 -7.55 5.69 14.54
N GLY A 91 -8.57 5.91 13.70
CA GLY A 91 -8.64 7.05 12.79
C GLY A 91 -8.64 8.42 13.47
N THR A 92 -9.07 8.53 14.73
CA THR A 92 -9.10 9.79 15.50
C THR A 92 -8.01 9.89 16.56
N GLY A 93 -6.91 9.15 16.43
CA GLY A 93 -5.74 9.31 17.30
C GLY A 93 -5.63 8.31 18.46
N GLY A 94 -6.46 7.27 18.51
CA GLY A 94 -6.39 6.21 19.52
C GLY A 94 -5.01 5.53 19.58
N TYR A 95 -4.29 5.49 18.46
CA TYR A 95 -2.91 5.01 18.38
C TYR A 95 -1.92 5.77 19.27
N ALA A 96 -2.22 7.00 19.70
CA ALA A 96 -1.39 7.75 20.64
C ALA A 96 -1.52 7.19 22.07
N LYS A 97 -2.68 6.65 22.43
CA LYS A 97 -2.98 6.06 23.74
C LYS A 97 -2.70 4.57 23.77
N GLN A 98 -2.94 3.89 22.65
CA GLN A 98 -2.72 2.46 22.47
C GLN A 98 -1.82 2.27 21.25
N GLN A 99 -0.50 2.22 21.47
CA GLN A 99 0.48 2.13 20.39
C GLN A 99 0.33 0.86 19.54
N ASP A 100 -0.26 -0.18 20.12
CA ASP A 100 -0.52 -1.47 19.48
C ASP A 100 -1.83 -1.52 18.67
N ALA A 101 -2.57 -0.40 18.56
CA ALA A 101 -3.75 -0.34 17.71
C ALA A 101 -3.33 -0.22 16.24
N ILE A 102 -3.52 -1.30 15.47
CA ILE A 102 -3.21 -1.41 14.03
C ILE A 102 -1.87 -0.78 13.63
N PRO A 103 -0.75 -1.23 14.23
CA PRO A 103 0.56 -0.57 14.10
C PRO A 103 1.06 -0.50 12.66
N MET A 104 0.75 -1.48 11.80
CA MET A 104 1.22 -1.48 10.42
C MET A 104 0.55 -0.37 9.60
N TRP A 105 -0.76 -0.21 9.70
CA TRP A 105 -1.49 0.89 9.07
C TRP A 105 -1.00 2.25 9.59
N VAL A 106 -0.77 2.39 10.90
CA VAL A 106 -0.25 3.65 11.47
C VAL A 106 1.10 4.02 10.85
N ALA A 107 1.99 3.04 10.65
CA ALA A 107 3.29 3.25 10.02
C ALA A 107 3.15 3.59 8.53
N LYS A 108 2.33 2.83 7.79
CA LYS A 108 2.14 2.98 6.33
C LYS A 108 1.44 4.28 5.95
N SER A 109 0.40 4.66 6.70
CA SER A 109 -0.38 5.89 6.45
C SER A 109 0.35 7.16 6.90
N GLN A 110 1.38 7.02 7.75
CA GLN A 110 2.06 8.15 8.40
C GLN A 110 1.11 9.09 9.17
N VAL A 111 -0.03 8.58 9.65
CA VAL A 111 -1.07 9.38 10.33
C VAL A 111 -0.55 10.13 11.58
N ARG A 112 0.57 9.71 12.15
CA ARG A 112 1.25 10.40 13.27
C ARG A 112 1.93 11.70 12.84
N GLU A 113 2.35 11.81 11.59
CA GLU A 113 3.03 12.99 11.04
C GLU A 113 2.02 14.10 10.69
N GLY A 114 0.77 13.73 10.44
CA GLY A 114 -0.33 14.65 10.24
C GLY A 114 -1.59 13.92 9.77
N LYS A 115 -2.74 14.26 10.36
CA LYS A 115 -4.02 13.74 9.88
C LYS A 115 -4.40 14.41 8.57
N THR A 116 -4.88 13.61 7.60
CA THR A 116 -5.33 14.09 6.29
C THR A 116 -6.85 14.05 6.21
N ALA A 117 -7.44 14.87 5.33
CA ALA A 117 -8.86 14.83 5.02
C ALA A 117 -9.31 13.45 4.48
N GLU A 118 -8.39 12.73 3.84
CA GLU A 118 -8.63 11.36 3.35
C GLU A 118 -8.80 10.36 4.51
N ILE A 119 -7.95 10.41 5.53
CA ILE A 119 -8.08 9.57 6.73
C ILE A 119 -9.33 9.96 7.54
N ASP A 120 -9.64 11.26 7.63
CA ASP A 120 -10.89 11.75 8.25
C ASP A 120 -12.13 11.14 7.56
N ALA A 121 -12.14 11.13 6.22
CA ALA A 121 -13.24 10.58 5.44
C ALA A 121 -13.34 9.04 5.53
N ALA A 122 -12.21 8.35 5.71
CA ALA A 122 -12.17 6.90 5.85
C ALA A 122 -12.48 6.41 7.27
N ALA A 123 -12.46 7.29 8.27
CA ALA A 123 -12.71 6.93 9.66
C ALA A 123 -14.20 6.70 9.92
N GLY A 124 -14.56 5.51 10.41
CA GLY A 124 -15.95 5.15 10.69
C GLY A 124 -16.11 4.32 11.96
N ALA A 125 -17.32 4.29 12.51
CA ALA A 125 -17.64 3.45 13.66
C ALA A 125 -17.35 1.97 13.35
N THR A 126 -16.80 1.22 14.31
CA THR A 126 -16.58 -0.23 14.15
C THR A 126 -17.87 -0.89 13.66
N PRO A 127 -17.86 -1.61 12.53
CA PRO A 127 -19.08 -2.13 11.95
C PRO A 127 -19.72 -3.19 12.84
N LEU A 128 -21.01 -3.45 12.61
CA LEU A 128 -21.67 -4.60 13.21
C LEU A 128 -21.07 -5.91 12.64
N PRO A 129 -21.08 -7.00 13.41
CA PRO A 129 -20.71 -8.31 12.90
C PRO A 129 -21.49 -8.68 11.64
N GLY A 130 -20.83 -9.36 10.69
CA GLY A 130 -21.39 -9.72 9.39
C GLY A 130 -20.45 -9.43 8.24
N ASP A 131 -20.93 -9.63 7.02
CA ASP A 131 -20.17 -9.39 5.81
C ASP A 131 -19.87 -7.90 5.64
N GLN A 132 -18.58 -7.58 5.59
CA GLN A 132 -18.09 -6.24 5.33
C GLN A 132 -17.63 -6.12 3.88
N LYS A 133 -17.88 -4.95 3.28
CA LYS A 133 -17.44 -4.62 1.93
C LYS A 133 -16.91 -3.19 1.89
N PHE A 134 -15.72 -3.03 1.33
CA PHE A 134 -15.06 -1.74 1.13
C PHE A 134 -14.67 -1.62 -0.33
N VAL A 135 -14.96 -0.46 -0.94
CA VAL A 135 -14.77 -0.23 -2.36
C VAL A 135 -13.62 0.74 -2.58
N TRP A 136 -12.65 0.33 -3.39
CA TRP A 136 -11.65 1.23 -3.95
C TRP A 136 -12.06 1.62 -5.36
N ASP A 137 -12.12 2.91 -5.63
CA ASP A 137 -12.44 3.53 -6.92
C ASP A 137 -11.24 3.63 -7.87
N CYS A 138 -10.17 2.88 -7.59
CA CYS A 138 -8.92 2.95 -8.35
C CYS A 138 -8.29 4.36 -8.39
N THR A 139 -8.48 5.14 -7.31
CA THR A 139 -7.83 6.46 -7.16
C THR A 139 -6.82 6.50 -6.02
N GLY A 140 -5.87 7.43 -6.11
CA GLY A 140 -4.97 7.78 -5.02
C GLY A 140 -5.65 8.66 -3.95
N LYS A 141 -4.90 8.98 -2.89
CA LYS A 141 -5.33 9.91 -1.83
C LYS A 141 -5.66 11.33 -2.30
N ASP A 142 -5.19 11.72 -3.47
CA ASP A 142 -5.49 12.99 -4.15
C ASP A 142 -6.75 12.92 -5.04
N GLY A 143 -7.42 11.77 -5.06
CA GLY A 143 -8.59 11.50 -5.90
C GLY A 143 -8.24 11.27 -7.37
N GLN A 144 -6.96 11.23 -7.75
CA GLN A 144 -6.56 11.00 -9.13
C GLN A 144 -6.55 9.50 -9.45
N PRO A 145 -6.99 9.08 -10.65
CA PRO A 145 -6.96 7.66 -11.02
C PRO A 145 -5.52 7.12 -11.04
N VAL A 146 -5.31 5.90 -10.55
CA VAL A 146 -4.00 5.25 -10.60
C VAL A 146 -3.77 4.57 -11.97
N PRO A 147 -2.52 4.30 -12.38
CA PRO A 147 -2.23 3.49 -13.56
C PRO A 147 -2.88 2.11 -13.53
N GLN A 148 -3.11 1.51 -14.69
CA GLN A 148 -3.34 0.06 -14.76
C GLN A 148 -2.09 -0.67 -14.26
N GLY A 149 -2.27 -1.73 -13.49
CA GLY A 149 -1.16 -2.40 -12.81
C GLY A 149 -1.62 -3.36 -11.71
N GLU A 150 -0.63 -4.01 -11.10
CA GLU A 150 -0.83 -4.81 -9.89
C GLU A 150 -0.80 -3.89 -8.67
N TYR A 151 -1.72 -4.15 -7.74
CA TYR A 151 -1.84 -3.43 -6.47
C TYR A 151 -1.98 -4.42 -5.32
N MET A 152 -1.65 -3.98 -4.12
CA MET A 152 -1.89 -4.74 -2.90
C MET A 152 -3.10 -4.17 -2.15
N TYR A 153 -4.01 -5.05 -1.76
CA TYR A 153 -5.04 -4.71 -0.78
C TYR A 153 -4.66 -5.35 0.56
N VAL A 154 -4.80 -4.57 1.62
CA VAL A 154 -4.39 -4.98 2.95
C VAL A 154 -5.49 -4.71 3.97
N VAL A 155 -5.70 -5.68 4.85
CA VAL A 155 -6.58 -5.55 6.02
C VAL A 155 -5.80 -5.91 7.26
N GLU A 156 -5.66 -4.96 8.19
CA GLU A 156 -5.03 -5.21 9.50
C GLU A 156 -6.08 -5.15 10.59
N GLY A 157 -6.04 -6.10 11.53
CA GLY A 157 -6.91 -6.15 12.69
C GLY A 157 -6.16 -6.31 14.01
N SER A 158 -6.47 -5.48 15.00
CA SER A 158 -6.07 -5.68 16.40
C SER A 158 -6.95 -6.74 17.06
N LEU A 159 -6.34 -7.86 17.43
CA LEU A 159 -7.03 -9.00 18.06
C LEU A 159 -7.15 -8.80 19.56
N ARG A 160 -6.01 -8.52 20.23
CA ARG A 160 -5.96 -8.23 21.67
C ARG A 160 -4.60 -7.71 22.07
N TRP A 161 -4.54 -6.60 22.80
CA TRP A 161 -3.26 -5.98 23.20
C TRP A 161 -2.34 -5.79 21.97
N LYS A 162 -1.12 -6.35 22.01
CA LYS A 162 -0.14 -6.34 20.92
C LYS A 162 -0.43 -7.32 19.79
N ASN A 163 -1.40 -8.20 19.96
CA ASN A 163 -1.68 -9.25 18.99
C ASN A 163 -2.49 -8.69 17.85
N HIS A 164 -2.02 -8.89 16.63
CA HIS A 164 -2.66 -8.40 15.43
C HIS A 164 -2.53 -9.41 14.28
N VAL A 165 -3.36 -9.19 13.26
CA VAL A 165 -3.34 -9.95 12.02
C VAL A 165 -3.26 -8.98 10.86
N VAL A 166 -2.46 -9.32 9.86
CA VAL A 166 -2.38 -8.62 8.58
C VAL A 166 -2.76 -9.59 7.48
N TYR A 167 -3.80 -9.25 6.73
CA TYR A 167 -4.19 -9.93 5.50
C TYR A 167 -3.67 -9.12 4.32
N SER A 168 -2.84 -9.73 3.47
CA SER A 168 -2.34 -9.09 2.25
C SER A 168 -2.62 -9.95 1.02
N GLY A 169 -3.14 -9.34 -0.05
CA GLY A 169 -3.33 -9.97 -1.35
C GLY A 169 -3.06 -9.00 -2.49
N THR A 170 -2.81 -9.53 -3.68
CA THR A 170 -2.59 -8.73 -4.89
C THR A 170 -3.81 -8.75 -5.79
N ILE A 171 -4.07 -7.65 -6.51
CA ILE A 171 -5.18 -7.54 -7.45
C ILE A 171 -4.70 -6.85 -8.74
N GLN A 172 -5.03 -7.42 -9.89
CA GLN A 172 -4.73 -6.80 -11.18
C GLN A 172 -5.85 -5.82 -11.55
N VAL A 173 -5.50 -4.54 -11.68
CA VAL A 173 -6.38 -3.48 -12.19
C VAL A 173 -6.02 -3.22 -13.65
N GLY A 174 -7.03 -3.23 -14.54
CA GLY A 174 -6.82 -3.13 -15.98
C GLY A 174 -8.10 -3.23 -16.80
N SER A 175 -8.02 -3.86 -17.97
CA SER A 175 -9.14 -3.95 -18.91
C SER A 175 -10.06 -5.17 -18.70
N THR A 176 -9.65 -6.12 -17.85
CA THR A 176 -10.40 -7.36 -17.59
C THR A 176 -10.71 -7.51 -16.10
N PRO A 177 -11.83 -8.16 -15.73
CA PRO A 177 -12.09 -8.52 -14.34
C PRO A 177 -10.96 -9.36 -13.73
N ASN A 178 -10.75 -9.20 -12.44
CA ASN A 178 -9.76 -9.98 -11.68
C ASN A 178 -10.30 -10.26 -10.27
N ALA A 179 -9.88 -11.37 -9.67
CA ALA A 179 -10.24 -11.67 -8.29
C ALA A 179 -9.13 -12.46 -7.61
N SER A 180 -8.94 -12.24 -6.31
CA SER A 180 -7.94 -12.94 -5.52
C SER A 180 -8.34 -13.03 -4.05
N LYS A 181 -7.56 -13.81 -3.29
CA LYS A 181 -7.70 -13.95 -1.83
C LYS A 181 -6.39 -13.53 -1.16
N ALA A 182 -6.50 -12.86 -0.02
CA ALA A 182 -5.35 -12.48 0.78
C ALA A 182 -4.88 -13.63 1.68
N THR A 183 -3.60 -13.58 2.04
CA THR A 183 -2.99 -14.48 3.02
C THR A 183 -2.86 -13.76 4.36
N ALA A 184 -3.15 -14.48 5.45
CA ALA A 184 -3.05 -13.96 6.81
C ALA A 184 -1.65 -14.16 7.41
N GLN A 185 -1.13 -13.12 8.04
CA GLN A 185 0.06 -13.17 8.89
C GLN A 185 -0.35 -12.73 10.30
N TYR A 186 -0.09 -13.57 11.29
CA TYR A 186 -0.43 -13.30 12.69
C TYR A 186 0.82 -12.95 13.46
N GLU A 187 0.77 -11.84 14.19
CA GLU A 187 1.82 -11.45 15.11
C GLU A 187 1.29 -11.54 16.55
N GLY A 188 1.90 -12.44 17.32
CA GLY A 188 1.47 -12.75 18.67
C GLY A 188 0.14 -13.52 18.75
N GLY A 189 -0.38 -13.63 19.96
CA GLY A 189 -1.68 -14.22 20.26
C GLY A 189 -1.75 -15.74 20.22
N SER A 190 -2.77 -16.25 20.90
CA SER A 190 -3.15 -17.66 20.79
C SER A 190 -4.11 -17.87 19.62
N THR A 191 -4.30 -19.11 19.17
CA THR A 191 -5.31 -19.44 18.16
C THR A 191 -6.73 -19.06 18.58
N ALA A 192 -7.00 -18.95 19.89
CA ALA A 192 -8.30 -18.55 20.43
C ALA A 192 -8.64 -17.07 20.20
N GLU A 193 -7.65 -16.23 19.91
CA GLU A 193 -7.84 -14.80 19.61
C GLU A 193 -7.99 -14.55 18.09
N ARG A 194 -7.98 -15.61 17.27
CA ARG A 194 -8.15 -15.51 15.81
C ARG A 194 -9.64 -15.51 15.43
N GLY A 195 -9.93 -15.16 14.18
CA GLY A 195 -11.29 -15.22 13.63
C GLY A 195 -12.10 -13.93 13.73
N MET A 196 -11.51 -12.82 14.21
CA MET A 196 -12.13 -11.49 14.12
C MET A 196 -12.44 -11.09 12.68
N ILE A 197 -11.51 -11.41 11.78
CA ILE A 197 -11.59 -11.15 10.34
C ILE A 197 -11.49 -12.52 9.66
N GLY A 198 -12.52 -12.87 8.89
CA GLY A 198 -12.55 -14.09 8.10
C GLY A 198 -11.64 -14.02 6.86
N THR A 199 -11.87 -14.89 5.89
CA THR A 199 -11.13 -14.84 4.62
C THR A 199 -11.36 -13.50 3.93
N VAL A 200 -10.28 -12.77 3.68
CA VAL A 200 -10.29 -11.53 2.92
C VAL A 200 -10.10 -11.84 1.43
N GLN A 201 -10.95 -11.23 0.60
CA GLN A 201 -10.91 -11.37 -0.85
C GLN A 201 -11.13 -10.03 -1.54
N ALA A 202 -10.61 -9.90 -2.76
CA ALA A 202 -10.81 -8.74 -3.61
C ALA A 202 -11.34 -9.14 -4.99
N VAL A 203 -12.23 -8.31 -5.55
CA VAL A 203 -12.77 -8.45 -6.91
C VAL A 203 -12.67 -7.11 -7.63
N TYR A 204 -11.93 -7.08 -8.73
CA TYR A 204 -11.86 -5.94 -9.64
C TYR A 204 -12.90 -6.06 -10.75
N THR A 205 -13.65 -4.99 -10.96
CA THR A 205 -14.62 -4.82 -12.06
C THR A 205 -14.23 -3.61 -12.91
N PRO A 206 -13.84 -3.80 -14.19
CA PRO A 206 -13.59 -2.69 -15.11
C PRO A 206 -14.84 -1.84 -15.33
N ALA A 207 -14.66 -0.54 -15.57
CA ALA A 207 -15.75 0.31 -16.01
C ALA A 207 -16.34 -0.19 -17.34
N ALA A 208 -17.66 -0.04 -17.51
CA ALA A 208 -18.31 -0.38 -18.76
C ALA A 208 -17.76 0.50 -19.89
N LYS A 209 -17.41 -0.11 -21.03
CA LYS A 209 -17.05 0.66 -22.22
C LYS A 209 -18.32 1.32 -22.76
N ASN A 210 -18.43 2.65 -22.62
CA ASN A 210 -19.43 3.41 -23.35
C ASN A 210 -19.13 3.22 -24.85
N SER A 211 -20.06 2.56 -25.56
CA SER A 211 -20.01 2.35 -27.02
C SER A 211 -20.62 3.53 -27.75
#